data_AF-A0A820S9U9-F1
#
_entry.id   AF-A0A820S9U9-F1
#
_cell.length_a   1.000
_cell.length_b   1.000
_cell.length_c   1.000
_cell.angle_alpha   90.00
_cell.angle_beta   90.00
_cell.angle_gamma   90.00
#
_symmetry.space_group_name_H-M   'P 1'
#
loop_
_entity.id
_entity.type
_entity.pdbx_description
1 polymer ?
#
loop_
_entity_poly.entity_id
_entity_poly.type
_entity_poly.pdbx_seq_one_letter_code
_entity_poly.pdbx_strand_id
1 'polypeptide(L)' 'MGHEIAHGFGDEGKQYDLNGNKVLWWSKATDNAFDTRKKCFIEQYNNYTLTQVNRSVNGNKTQDENIADDAAL' A
#
# COMPACT_ATOMS: atom_id res chain seq x y z
N MET A 1 -15.03 -1.26 -6.03
CA MET A 1 -14.90 0.19 -6.35
C MET A 1 -13.96 0.90 -5.40
N GLY A 2 -14.11 0.76 -4.08
CA GLY A 2 -13.18 1.41 -3.12
C GLY A 2 -11.71 1.02 -3.32
N HIS A 3 -11.44 -0.25 -3.60
CA HIS A 3 -10.09 -0.79 -3.78
C HIS A 3 -9.33 -0.07 -4.90
N GLU A 4 -9.93 0.01 -6.09
CA GLU A 4 -9.34 0.71 -7.24
C GLU A 4 -9.15 2.21 -7.01
N ILE A 5 -10.01 2.84 -6.20
CA ILE A 5 -9.83 4.24 -5.80
C ILE A 5 -8.63 4.37 -4.86
N ALA A 6 -8.46 3.42 -3.92
CA ALA A 6 -7.38 3.42 -2.95
C ALA A 6 -6.00 3.23 -3.61
N HIS A 7 -5.89 2.49 -4.72
CA HIS A 7 -4.63 2.40 -5.50
C HIS A 7 -4.12 3.77 -5.95
N GLY A 8 -5.01 4.73 -6.23
CA GLY A 8 -4.61 6.11 -6.55
C GLY A 8 -3.86 6.82 -5.40
N PHE A 9 -3.95 6.30 -4.19
CA PHE A 9 -3.32 6.84 -2.98
C PHE A 9 -2.34 5.85 -2.31
N GLY A 10 -2.10 4.70 -2.94
CA GLY A 10 -1.12 3.70 -2.52
C GLY A 10 0.33 4.19 -2.67
N ASP A 11 1.30 3.30 -2.48
CA ASP A 11 2.72 3.64 -2.51
C ASP A 11 3.19 4.11 -3.89
N GLU A 12 2.61 3.54 -4.95
CA GLU A 12 2.82 4.01 -6.32
C GLU A 12 1.91 5.17 -6.68
N GLY A 13 0.61 5.06 -6.38
CA GLY A 13 -0.40 6.07 -6.72
C GLY A 13 -0.12 7.45 -6.14
N LYS A 14 0.39 7.53 -4.90
CA LYS A 14 0.76 8.81 -4.25
C LYS A 14 1.80 9.63 -5.02
N GLN A 15 2.50 9.03 -5.98
CA GLN A 15 3.50 9.71 -6.81
C GLN A 15 2.90 10.41 -8.03
N TYR A 16 1.60 10.24 -8.29
CA TYR A 16 0.92 10.78 -9.46
C TYR A 16 -0.14 11.79 -9.08
N ASP A 17 -0.18 12.92 -9.78
CA ASP A 17 -1.21 13.95 -9.61
C ASP A 17 -2.55 13.55 -10.26
N LEU A 18 -3.55 14.42 -10.17
CA LEU A 18 -4.88 14.20 -10.74
C LEU A 18 -4.91 13.98 -12.26
N ASN A 19 -3.85 14.35 -12.97
CA ASN A 19 -3.72 14.18 -14.42
C ASN A 19 -2.85 12.95 -14.79
N GLY A 20 -2.35 12.22 -13.79
CA GLY A 20 -1.43 11.10 -14.00
C GLY A 20 0.03 11.53 -14.23
N ASN A 21 0.42 12.76 -13.89
CA ASN A 21 1.82 13.17 -13.97
C ASN A 21 2.57 12.75 -12.71
N LYS A 22 3.79 12.24 -12.88
CA LYS A 22 4.66 11.90 -11.74
C LYS A 22 5.19 13.17 -11.07
N VAL A 23 4.55 13.57 -9.97
CA VAL A 23 4.85 14.80 -9.23
C VAL A 23 4.72 14.49 -7.74
N LEU A 24 5.64 15.01 -6.93
CA LEU A 24 5.58 14.87 -5.48
C LEU A 24 4.62 15.94 -4.93
N TRP A 25 3.33 15.60 -4.84
CA TRP A 25 2.26 16.51 -4.44
C TRP A 25 1.90 16.40 -2.94
N TRP A 26 2.41 15.38 -2.25
CA TRP A 26 2.31 15.27 -0.79
C TRP A 26 3.36 16.10 -0.09
N SER A 27 2.97 16.66 1.06
CA SER A 27 3.94 17.23 1.99
C SER A 27 4.85 16.12 2.53
N LYS A 28 6.10 16.46 2.87
CA LYS A 28 7.03 15.52 3.49
C LYS A 28 6.48 14.90 4.79
N ALA A 29 5.69 15.66 5.55
CA ALA A 29 5.05 15.15 6.76
C ALA A 29 4.01 14.06 6.45
N THR A 30 3.20 14.27 5.41
CA THR A 30 2.21 13.29 4.94
C THR A 30 2.90 12.02 4.44
N ASP A 31 3.95 12.18 3.62
CA ASP A 31 4.70 11.06 3.06
C ASP A 31 5.34 10.19 4.15
N ASN A 32 6.00 10.81 5.14
CA ASN A 32 6.56 10.10 6.28
C ASN A 32 5.48 9.38 7.12
N ALA A 33 4.32 10.01 7.32
CA ALA A 33 3.22 9.41 8.07
C ALA A 33 2.64 8.19 7.33
N PHE A 34 2.52 8.27 6.01
CA PHE A 34 2.12 7.15 5.16
C PHE A 34 3.12 6.01 5.24
N ASP A 35 4.42 6.29 5.05
CA ASP A 35 5.47 5.26 5.12
C ASP A 35 5.52 4.57 6.48
N THR A 36 5.23 5.31 7.55
CA THR A 36 5.13 4.73 8.90
C THR A 36 3.95 3.77 9.02
N ARG A 37 2.77 4.12 8.48
CA ARG A 37 1.59 3.25 8.52
C ARG A 37 1.74 2.04 7.60
N LYS A 38 2.29 2.23 6.40
CA LYS A 38 2.60 1.17 5.43
C LYS A 38 3.43 0.05 6.05
N LYS A 39 4.40 0.39 6.92
CA LYS A 39 5.21 -0.62 7.63
C LYS A 39 4.37 -1.58 8.48
N CYS A 40 3.28 -1.11 9.08
CA CYS A 40 2.37 -1.97 9.85
C CYS A 40 1.77 -3.08 8.97
N PHE A 41 1.33 -2.74 7.75
CA PHE A 41 0.83 -3.71 6.77
C PHE A 41 1.95 -4.66 6.30
N ILE A 42 3.15 -4.15 6.02
CA ILE A 42 4.28 -5.01 5.63
C ILE A 42 4.58 -6.04 6.73
N GLU A 43 4.69 -5.59 7.98
CA GLU A 43 4.97 -6.44 9.14
C GLU A 43 3.85 -7.46 9.39
N GLN A 44 2.59 -7.02 9.33
CA GLN A 44 1.44 -7.90 9.46
C GLN A 44 1.50 -9.02 8.42
N TYR A 45 1.67 -8.67 7.15
CA TYR A 45 1.58 -9.65 6.07
C TYR A 45 2.82 -10.53 5.93
N ASN A 46 4.01 -10.07 6.35
CA ASN A 46 5.19 -10.92 6.46
C ASN A 46 5.01 -12.09 7.47
N ASN A 47 4.08 -11.96 8.42
CA ASN A 47 3.80 -13.01 9.39
C ASN A 47 2.82 -14.07 8.87
N TYR A 48 2.26 -13.93 7.66
CA TYR A 48 1.38 -14.93 7.08
C TYR A 48 2.13 -16.02 6.32
N THR A 49 1.80 -17.27 6.63
CA THR A 49 2.25 -18.45 5.87
C THR A 49 1.04 -19.20 5.34
N LEU A 50 0.98 -19.34 4.02
CA LEU A 50 -0.04 -20.09 3.29
C LEU A 50 0.34 -21.56 3.30
N THR A 51 -0.16 -22.29 4.30
CA THR A 51 0.16 -23.70 4.53
C THR A 51 -0.27 -24.61 3.37
N GLN A 52 -1.30 -24.23 2.62
CA GLN A 52 -1.83 -24.99 1.49
C GLN A 52 -0.83 -25.07 0.32
N VAL A 53 0.04 -24.08 0.19
CA VAL A 53 1.04 -23.98 -0.89
C VAL A 53 2.48 -23.94 -0.35
N ASN A 54 2.66 -24.07 0.97
CA ASN A 54 3.92 -23.97 1.68
C ASN A 54 4.74 -22.73 1.28
N ARG A 55 4.09 -21.55 1.28
CA ARG A 55 4.73 -20.26 0.96
C ARG A 55 4.38 -19.21 1.99
N SER A 56 5.34 -18.35 2.31
CA SER A 56 5.11 -17.16 3.12
C SER A 56 4.76 -15.97 2.23
N VAL A 57 3.87 -15.11 2.73
CA VAL A 57 3.53 -13.86 2.05
C VAL A 57 4.70 -12.90 2.19
N ASN A 58 5.00 -12.15 1.12
CA ASN A 58 5.97 -11.07 1.16
C ASN A 58 5.20 -9.76 1.28
N GLY A 59 5.03 -9.28 2.51
CA GLY A 59 4.32 -8.04 2.81
C GLY A 59 4.90 -6.83 2.07
N ASN A 60 6.20 -6.83 1.78
CA ASN A 60 6.83 -5.75 1.01
C ASN A 60 6.36 -5.71 -0.46
N LYS A 61 6.05 -6.87 -1.03
CA LYS A 61 5.51 -6.99 -2.40
C LYS A 61 4.01 -6.78 -2.47
N THR A 62 3.27 -7.13 -1.42
CA THR A 62 1.80 -7.10 -1.43
C THR A 62 1.22 -5.87 -0.75
N GLN A 63 2.03 -5.00 -0.15
CA GLN A 63 1.54 -3.88 0.66
C GLN A 63 0.55 -2.97 -0.07
N ASP A 64 0.72 -2.75 -1.39
CA ASP A 64 -0.14 -1.82 -2.12
C ASP A 64 -1.58 -2.35 -2.22
N GLU A 65 -1.71 -3.62 -2.61
CA GLU A 65 -2.96 -4.37 -2.64
C GLU A 65 -3.58 -4.47 -1.22
N ASN A 66 -2.75 -4.79 -0.23
CA ASN A 66 -3.20 -4.96 1.15
C ASN A 66 -3.79 -3.65 1.74
N ILE A 67 -3.18 -2.50 1.41
CA ILE A 67 -3.69 -1.19 1.80
C ILE A 67 -4.97 -0.87 1.03
N ALA A 68 -5.01 -1.17 -0.27
CA ALA A 68 -6.19 -0.93 -1.09
C ALA A 68 -7.41 -1.76 -0.63
N ASP A 69 -7.19 -3.01 -0.24
CA ASP A 69 -8.21 -3.89 0.33
C ASP A 69 -8.75 -3.35 1.67
N ASP A 70 -7.86 -2.97 2.59
CA ASP A 70 -8.27 -2.48 3.91
C ASP A 70 -8.98 -1.13 3.85
N ALA A 71 -8.51 -0.21 3.00
CA ALA A 71 -9.11 1.12 2.83
C ALA A 71 -10.49 1.10 2.14
N ALA A 72 -10.86 -0.02 1.51
CA ALA A 72 -12.06 -0.16 0.70
C ALA A 72 -13.19 -0.97 1.35
N LEU A 73 -12.92 -1.62 2.48
CA LEU A 73 -13.85 -2.39 3.29
C LEU A 73 -14.57 -1.50 4.32
#